data_AF-A0A522FCA3-F1
#
_entry.id   AF-A0A522FCA3-F1
#
_cell.length_a   1.000
_cell.length_b   1.000
_cell.length_c   1.000
_cell.angle_alpha   90.00
_cell.angle_beta   90.00
_cell.angle_gamma   90.00
#
_symmetry.space_group_name_H-M   'P 1'
#
loop_
_entity.id
_entity.type
_entity.pdbx_description
1 polymer ?
#
loop_
_entity_poly.entity_id
_entity_poly.type
_entity_poly.pdbx_seq_one_letter_code
_entity_poly.pdbx_strand_id
1 'polypeptide(L)'
;MFNTAHLHPMIVHFPVALITVGFIADVASLFFKSEKCLSKTGYYLMILGALAAIAAWSTGQLFTNEPTQGEVVSIFSKHETGALITMILMIIGSAFRIWLVVKKK
;
A
#
# COMPACT_ATOMS: atom_id res chain seq x y z
N MET A 1 23.52 -12.43 13.93
CA MET A 1 22.17 -12.09 14.44
C MET A 1 21.48 -11.25 13.37
N PHE A 2 20.24 -11.55 13.01
CA PHE A 2 19.50 -10.73 12.04
C PHE A 2 19.08 -9.41 12.70
N ASN A 3 19.43 -8.27 12.10
CA ASN A 3 19.01 -6.95 12.60
C ASN A 3 17.61 -6.62 12.04
N THR A 4 16.61 -6.53 12.92
CA THR A 4 15.21 -6.28 12.57
C THR A 4 14.89 -4.80 12.36
N ALA A 5 15.76 -3.88 12.81
CA ALA A 5 15.51 -2.43 12.76
C ALA A 5 15.40 -1.89 11.32
N HIS A 6 15.96 -2.60 10.33
CA HIS A 6 15.89 -2.20 8.92
C HIS A 6 14.71 -2.82 8.16
N LEU A 7 13.95 -3.74 8.77
CA LEU A 7 12.86 -4.43 8.08
C LEU A 7 11.74 -3.47 7.68
N HIS A 8 11.28 -2.61 8.58
CA HIS A 8 10.21 -1.67 8.28
C HIS A 8 10.60 -0.67 7.16
N PRO A 9 11.76 0.03 7.22
CA PRO A 9 12.20 0.89 6.13
C PRO A 9 12.35 0.18 4.78
N MET A 10 12.72 -1.10 4.75
CA MET A 10 12.77 -1.87 3.51
C MET A 10 11.37 -2.15 2.95
N ILE A 11 10.42 -2.50 3.82
CA ILE A 11 9.07 -2.93 3.42
C ILE A 11 8.21 -1.74 2.98
N VAL A 12 8.37 -0.55 3.55
CA VAL A 12 7.52 0.62 3.23
C VAL A 12 7.63 1.09 1.77
N HIS A 13 8.70 0.75 1.05
CA HIS A 13 8.87 1.13 -0.36
C HIS A 13 7.91 0.37 -1.29
N PHE A 14 7.56 -0.87 -0.95
CA PHE A 14 6.68 -1.70 -1.76
C PHE A 14 5.26 -1.14 -1.90
N PRO A 15 4.51 -0.85 -0.82
CA PRO A 15 3.16 -0.33 -0.97
C PRO A 15 3.14 0.98 -1.76
N VAL A 16 4.08 1.90 -1.50
CA VAL A 16 4.17 3.17 -2.25
C VAL A 16 4.30 2.91 -3.74
N ALA A 17 5.29 2.12 -4.17
CA ALA A 17 5.52 1.85 -5.59
C ALA A 17 4.34 1.10 -6.23
N LEU A 18 3.86 0.03 -5.60
CA LEU A 18 2.80 -0.83 -6.15
C LEU A 18 1.47 -0.08 -6.28
N ILE A 19 1.07 0.69 -5.26
CA ILE A 19 -0.18 1.44 -5.28
C ILE A 19 -0.10 2.56 -6.33
N THR A 20 0.99 3.33 -6.35
CA THR A 20 1.15 4.44 -7.31
C THR A 20 1.20 3.95 -8.75
N VAL A 21 1.99 2.92 -9.04
CA VAL A 21 2.08 2.36 -10.40
C VAL A 21 0.76 1.68 -10.80
N GLY A 22 0.10 1.00 -9.87
CA GLY A 22 -1.24 0.42 -10.10
C GLY A 22 -2.27 1.48 -10.47
N PHE A 23 -2.29 2.59 -9.74
CA PHE A 23 -3.16 3.73 -10.03
C PHE A 23 -2.85 4.35 -11.40
N ILE A 24 -1.58 4.56 -11.73
CA ILE A 24 -1.17 5.07 -13.05
C ILE A 24 -1.63 4.12 -14.17
N ALA A 25 -1.48 2.81 -13.99
CA ALA A 25 -1.94 1.81 -14.96
C ALA A 25 -3.47 1.87 -15.15
N ASP A 26 -4.23 2.08 -14.08
CA ASP A 26 -5.68 2.27 -14.16
C ASP A 26 -6.07 3.54 -14.91
N VAL A 27 -5.43 4.67 -14.59
CA VAL A 27 -5.65 5.94 -15.30
C VAL A 27 -5.31 5.78 -16.79
N ALA A 28 -4.17 5.16 -17.12
CA ALA A 28 -3.78 4.89 -18.50
C ALA A 28 -4.82 4.00 -19.23
N SER A 29 -5.41 3.01 -18.55
CA SER A 29 -6.42 2.13 -19.14
C SER A 29 -7.69 2.86 -19.59
N LEU A 30 -7.98 4.05 -19.03
CA LEU A 30 -9.11 4.89 -19.46
C LEU A 30 -8.90 5.49 -20.85
N PHE A 31 -7.64 5.76 -21.21
CA PHE A 31 -7.25 6.31 -22.50
C PHE A 31 -6.93 5.21 -23.53
N PHE A 32 -6.35 4.10 -23.09
CA PHE A 32 -5.96 2.97 -23.96
C PHE A 32 -6.91 1.78 -23.82
N LYS A 33 -8.19 1.98 -24.14
CA LYS A 33 -9.26 0.99 -23.91
C LYS A 33 -9.08 -0.35 -24.65
N SER A 34 -8.31 -0.38 -25.74
CA SER A 34 -7.94 -1.62 -26.44
C SER A 34 -7.01 -2.50 -25.61
N GLU A 35 -6.19 -1.88 -24.75
CA GLU A 35 -5.15 -2.53 -23.95
C GLU A 35 -5.69 -3.07 -22.63
N LYS A 36 -6.34 -4.23 -22.70
CA LYS A 36 -6.89 -4.95 -21.54
C LYS A 36 -5.82 -5.27 -20.47
N CYS A 37 -4.54 -5.30 -20.84
CA CYS A 37 -3.44 -5.53 -19.92
C CYS A 37 -3.32 -4.44 -18.86
N LEU A 38 -3.56 -3.17 -19.19
CA LEU A 38 -3.38 -2.07 -18.23
C LEU A 38 -4.33 -2.17 -17.03
N SER A 39 -5.61 -2.44 -17.28
CA SER A 39 -6.61 -2.60 -16.22
C SER A 39 -6.35 -3.86 -15.36
N LYS A 40 -5.82 -4.93 -15.96
CA LYS A 40 -5.39 -6.12 -15.21
C LYS A 40 -4.15 -5.83 -14.37
N THR A 41 -3.18 -5.10 -14.91
CA THR A 41 -1.99 -4.67 -14.18
C THR A 41 -2.37 -3.82 -12.98
N GLY A 42 -3.21 -2.80 -13.16
CA GLY A 42 -3.73 -1.99 -12.05
C GLY A 42 -4.41 -2.85 -10.97
N TYR A 43 -5.19 -3.85 -11.39
CA TYR A 43 -5.88 -4.78 -10.47
C TYR A 43 -4.92 -5.57 -9.60
N TYR A 44 -3.94 -6.24 -10.20
CA TYR A 44 -2.99 -7.04 -9.45
C TYR A 44 -2.05 -6.17 -8.60
N LEU A 45 -1.61 -5.02 -9.12
CA LEU A 45 -0.77 -4.09 -8.37
C LEU A 45 -1.50 -3.48 -7.17
N MET A 46 -2.80 -3.19 -7.29
CA MET A 46 -3.61 -2.72 -6.18
C MET A 46 -3.69 -3.76 -5.05
N ILE A 47 -3.93 -5.04 -5.39
CA ILE A 47 -3.98 -6.15 -4.42
C ILE A 47 -2.62 -6.35 -3.75
N LEU A 48 -1.55 -6.43 -4.54
CA LEU A 48 -0.19 -6.58 -4.01
C LEU A 48 0.21 -5.38 -3.14
N GLY A 49 -0.18 -4.17 -3.55
CA GLY A 49 0.01 -2.95 -2.77
C GLY A 49 -0.71 -2.97 -1.43
N ALA A 50 -1.95 -3.48 -1.38
CA ALA A 50 -2.69 -3.64 -0.12
C ALA A 50 -2.03 -4.67 0.82
N LEU A 51 -1.59 -5.82 0.29
CA LEU A 51 -0.84 -6.82 1.06
C LEU A 51 0.49 -6.25 1.59
N ALA A 52 1.21 -5.50 0.76
CA ALA A 52 2.44 -4.83 1.15
C ALA A 52 2.20 -3.73 2.19
N ALA A 53 1.06 -3.02 2.14
CA ALA A 53 0.69 -2.02 3.14
C ALA A 53 0.40 -2.66 4.50
N ILE A 54 -0.26 -3.82 4.52
CA ILE A 54 -0.44 -4.62 5.75
C ILE A 54 0.92 -4.98 6.33
N ALA A 55 1.82 -5.55 5.52
CA ALA A 55 3.16 -5.91 5.98
C ALA A 55 3.97 -4.70 6.47
N ALA A 56 3.91 -3.57 5.77
CA ALA A 56 4.61 -2.34 6.13
C ALA A 56 4.11 -1.78 7.47
N TRP A 57 2.79 -1.70 7.66
CA TRP A 57 2.20 -1.23 8.91
C TRP A 57 2.53 -2.17 10.07
N SER A 58 2.36 -3.49 9.90
CA SER A 58 2.68 -4.47 10.94
C SER A 58 4.16 -4.45 11.34
N THR A 59 5.08 -4.34 10.37
CA THR A 59 6.51 -4.23 10.69
C THR A 59 6.88 -2.91 11.35
N GLY A 60 6.14 -1.82 11.08
CA GLY A 60 6.26 -0.56 11.80
C GLY A 60 5.94 -0.73 13.28
N GLN A 61 4.80 -1.35 13.58
CA GLN A 61 4.35 -1.62 14.95
C GLN A 61 5.28 -2.57 15.72
N LEU A 62 5.84 -3.58 15.06
CA LEU A 62 6.61 -4.64 15.72
C LEU A 62 8.09 -4.30 15.89
N PHE A 63 8.68 -3.52 14.97
CA PHE A 63 10.14 -3.38 14.86
C PHE A 63 10.62 -1.93 14.89
N THR A 64 9.73 -0.95 15.12
CA THR A 64 10.09 0.46 15.24
C THR A 64 9.69 0.98 16.62
N ASN A 65 10.62 1.66 17.30
CA ASN A 65 10.34 2.27 18.60
C ASN A 65 9.70 3.65 18.40
N GLU A 66 8.61 3.90 19.10
CA GLU A 66 7.97 5.21 19.12
C GLU A 66 8.88 6.23 19.85
N PRO A 67 9.19 7.37 19.23
CA PRO A 67 9.93 8.44 19.87
C PRO A 67 9.07 9.12 20.94
N THR A 68 9.68 9.49 22.07
CA THR A 68 8.95 10.05 23.23
C THR A 68 9.13 11.56 23.42
N GLN A 69 10.03 12.19 22.66
CA GLN A 69 10.39 13.60 22.85
C GLN A 69 10.84 14.28 21.55
N GLY A 70 10.71 15.61 21.54
CA GLY A 70 11.10 16.46 20.41
C GLY A 70 10.06 16.51 19.28
N GLU A 71 10.38 17.26 18.23
CA GLU A 71 9.48 17.48 17.08
C GLU A 71 9.17 16.20 16.30
N VAL A 72 10.06 15.20 16.40
CA VAL A 72 9.93 13.90 15.74
C VAL A 72 8.68 13.12 16.20
N VAL A 73 8.19 13.33 17.42
CA VAL A 73 6.95 12.67 17.92
C VAL A 73 5.76 12.99 17.02
N SER A 74 5.60 14.27 16.63
CA SER A 74 4.51 14.69 15.76
C SER A 74 4.62 14.09 14.35
N ILE A 75 5.85 14.02 13.82
CA ILE A 75 6.11 13.46 12.50
C ILE A 75 5.83 11.95 12.50
N PHE A 76 6.29 11.24 13.54
CA PHE A 76 6.06 9.81 13.72
C PHE A 76 4.57 9.49 13.78
N SER A 77 3.82 10.18 14.65
CA SER A 77 2.38 9.96 14.82
C SER A 77 1.59 10.25 13.53
N LYS A 78 1.95 11.30 12.78
CA LYS A 78 1.36 11.58 11.46
C LYS A 78 1.67 10.50 10.44
N HIS A 79 2.92 10.03 10.40
CA HIS A 79 3.33 8.96 9.49
C HIS A 79 2.56 7.66 9.79
N GLU A 80 2.49 7.28 11.07
CA GLU A 80 1.77 6.09 11.53
C GLU A 80 0.27 6.17 11.21
N THR A 81 -0.36 7.29 11.52
CA THR A 81 -1.78 7.53 11.22
C THR A 81 -2.03 7.48 9.71
N GLY A 82 -1.15 8.11 8.92
CA GLY A 82 -1.20 8.06 7.46
C GLY A 82 -1.09 6.63 6.93
N ALA A 83 -0.14 5.84 7.46
CA ALA A 83 0.04 4.44 7.09
C ALA A 83 -1.21 3.60 7.41
N LEU A 84 -1.81 3.79 8.59
CA LEU A 84 -3.04 3.10 8.98
C LEU A 84 -4.21 3.43 8.04
N ILE A 85 -4.43 4.72 7.76
CA ILE A 85 -5.50 5.18 6.86
C ILE A 85 -5.28 4.61 5.45
N THR A 86 -4.06 4.72 4.91
CA THR A 86 -3.72 4.17 3.60
C THR A 86 -3.96 2.66 3.56
N MET A 87 -3.50 1.91 4.56
CA MET A 87 -3.72 0.47 4.63
C MET A 87 -5.21 0.12 4.58
N ILE A 88 -6.04 0.76 5.42
CA ILE A 88 -7.49 0.52 5.46
C ILE A 88 -8.14 0.83 4.11
N LEU A 89 -7.85 2.00 3.53
CA LEU A 89 -8.41 2.40 2.23
C LEU A 89 -8.01 1.42 1.13
N MET A 90 -6.78 0.93 1.12
CA MET A 90 -6.31 -0.02 0.12
C MET A 90 -6.92 -1.41 0.30
N ILE A 91 -7.15 -1.86 1.53
CA ILE A 91 -7.87 -3.10 1.81
C ILE A 91 -9.31 -3.00 1.30
N ILE A 92 -10.03 -1.95 1.68
CA ILE A 92 -11.43 -1.74 1.27
C ILE A 92 -11.53 -1.61 -0.25
N GLY A 93 -10.67 -0.78 -0.85
CA GLY A 93 -10.62 -0.60 -2.29
C GLY A 93 -10.31 -1.90 -3.04
N SER A 94 -9.36 -2.70 -2.54
CA SER A 94 -9.01 -3.98 -3.15
C SER A 94 -10.17 -4.97 -3.04
N ALA A 95 -10.82 -5.07 -1.88
CA ALA A 95 -11.99 -5.91 -1.67
C ALA A 95 -13.14 -5.51 -2.60
N PHE A 96 -13.43 -4.22 -2.70
CA PHE A 96 -14.44 -3.69 -3.62
C PHE A 96 -14.11 -4.03 -5.09
N ARG A 97 -12.85 -3.86 -5.49
CA ARG A 97 -12.40 -4.17 -6.84
C ARG A 97 -12.48 -5.67 -7.16
N ILE A 98 -12.08 -6.53 -6.23
CA ILE A 98 -12.23 -7.99 -6.35
C ILE A 98 -13.72 -8.33 -6.55
N TRP A 99 -14.61 -7.76 -5.73
CA TRP A 99 -16.04 -7.96 -5.86
C TRP A 99 -16.58 -7.55 -7.24
N LEU A 100 -16.18 -6.39 -7.77
CA LEU A 100 -16.55 -5.95 -9.11
C LEU A 100 -16.07 -6.90 -10.22
N VAL A 101 -14.85 -7.41 -10.10
CA VAL A 101 -14.27 -8.33 -11.09
C VAL A 101 -14.95 -9.71 -11.03
N VAL A 102 -15.27 -10.20 -9.83
CA VAL A 102 -15.96 -11.48 -9.63
C VAL A 102 -17.41 -11.39 -10.12
N LYS A 103 -18.14 -10.30 -9.83
CA LYS A 103 -19.53 -10.12 -10.31
C LYS A 103 -19.66 -9.89 -11.82
N LYS A 104 -18.62 -9.40 -12.48
CA LYS A 104 -18.61 -9.20 -13.94
C LYS A 104 -18.31 -10.49 -14.73
N LYS A 105 -17.89 -11.57 -14.05
CA LYS A 105 -17.85 -12.91 -14.62
C LYS A 105 -19.20 -13.59 -14.44
#